data_AF-A0A9D4U0C2-F1
#
_entry.id   AF-A0A9D4U0C2-F1
#
_cell.length_a   1.000
_cell.length_b   1.000
_cell.length_c   1.000
_cell.angle_alpha   90.00
_cell.angle_beta   90.00
_cell.angle_gamma   90.00
#
_symmetry.space_group_name_H-M   'P 1'
#
loop_
_entity.id
_entity.type
_entity.pdbx_description
1 polymer ?
#
loop_
_entity_poly.entity_id
_entity_poly.type
_entity_poly.pdbx_seq_one_letter_code
_entity_poly.pdbx_strand_id
1 'polypeptide(L)'
;MAVRSLAGAFRRNVIGRPYMPLRSGMGLPVGPQQVPNEPLLEDAETVWDDGSRHPEFCLDTHDYIGKWEALAWLCGGLSIYGLVGFLAYLNDKPNKMPYAPKEFPYDNLRVELGGEP
;
A
#
# COMPACT_ATOMS: atom_id res chain seq x y z
N MET A 1 2.71 24.67 52.92
CA MET A 1 1.76 25.30 51.97
C MET A 1 2.55 25.96 50.85
N ALA A 2 2.45 25.46 49.62
CA ALA A 2 2.61 26.21 48.36
C ALA A 2 2.36 25.24 47.19
N VAL A 3 1.08 25.03 46.86
CA VAL A 3 0.67 24.33 45.63
C VAL A 3 0.84 25.32 44.49
N ARG A 4 1.80 25.08 43.58
CA ARG A 4 1.93 25.86 42.34
C ARG A 4 1.04 25.23 41.27
N SER A 5 0.00 25.97 40.93
CA SER A 5 -0.98 25.68 39.89
C SER A 5 -0.32 25.43 38.54
N LEU A 6 -0.65 24.29 37.93
CA LEU A 6 -0.20 23.83 36.61
C LEU A 6 -1.33 24.12 35.61
N ALA A 7 -1.61 25.40 35.37
CA ALA A 7 -2.66 25.84 34.46
C ALA A 7 -2.09 26.90 33.50
N GLY A 8 -1.68 26.47 32.30
CA GLY A 8 -1.21 27.43 31.29
C GLY A 8 -0.75 26.86 29.94
N ALA A 9 -0.55 25.55 29.79
CA ALA A 9 0.11 25.00 28.60
C ALA A 9 -0.81 24.45 27.50
N PHE A 10 -2.09 24.84 27.45
CA PHE A 10 -3.01 24.43 26.38
C PHE A 10 -3.74 25.63 25.76
N ARG A 11 -2.99 26.49 25.09
CA ARG A 11 -3.56 27.32 24.01
C ARG A 11 -3.19 26.67 22.68
N ARG A 12 -4.02 25.72 22.22
CA ARG A 12 -3.98 25.25 20.83
C ARG A 12 -4.51 26.38 19.95
N ASN A 13 -3.62 27.13 19.32
CA ASN A 13 -3.98 27.95 18.17
C ASN A 13 -4.27 27.01 17.00
N VAL A 14 -5.53 26.57 16.89
CA VAL A 14 -6.05 25.94 15.67
C VAL A 14 -6.33 27.09 14.71
N ILE A 15 -5.30 27.50 13.96
CA ILE A 15 -5.50 28.28 12.75
C ILE A 15 -6.19 27.34 11.78
N GLY A 16 -7.50 27.54 11.57
CA GLY A 16 -8.26 26.81 10.58
C GLY A 16 -7.58 26.97 9.23
N ARG A 17 -7.07 25.87 8.66
CA ARG A 17 -6.71 25.82 7.25
C ARG A 17 -7.96 26.20 6.46
N PRO A 18 -7.90 27.13 5.49
CA PRO A 18 -9.03 27.35 4.60
C PRO A 18 -9.35 26.01 3.93
N TYR A 19 -10.59 25.56 4.09
CA TYR A 19 -11.11 24.38 3.43
C TYR A 19 -11.17 24.71 1.93
N MET A 20 -10.25 24.14 1.14
CA MET A 20 -10.49 24.03 -0.29
C MET A 20 -11.50 22.88 -0.48
N PRO A 21 -12.57 23.04 -1.28
CA PRO A 21 -13.48 21.95 -1.54
C PRO A 21 -12.73 20.81 -2.23
N LEU A 22 -12.64 19.67 -1.55
CA LEU A 22 -12.07 18.44 -2.11
C LEU A 22 -12.96 18.00 -3.28
N ARG A 23 -12.52 18.26 -4.51
CA ARG A 23 -13.20 17.84 -5.74
C ARG A 23 -12.67 16.49 -6.20
N SER A 24 -13.59 15.59 -6.54
CA SER A 24 -13.38 14.15 -6.77
C SER A 24 -12.76 13.78 -8.13
N GLY A 25 -11.80 14.56 -8.64
CA GLY A 25 -10.99 14.16 -9.80
C GLY A 25 -11.72 14.01 -11.15
N MET A 26 -12.91 14.59 -11.32
CA MET A 26 -13.67 14.51 -12.59
C MET A 26 -13.32 15.60 -13.61
N GLY A 27 -12.18 16.29 -13.44
CA GLY A 27 -11.76 17.42 -14.28
C GLY A 27 -12.72 18.62 -14.20
N LEU A 28 -12.18 19.83 -14.39
CA LEU A 28 -13.04 20.99 -14.69
C LEU A 28 -13.55 20.87 -16.14
N PRO A 29 -14.67 21.51 -16.50
CA PRO A 29 -14.93 21.80 -17.90
C PRO A 29 -13.69 22.52 -18.45
N VAL A 30 -13.11 22.01 -19.54
CA VAL A 30 -11.91 22.58 -20.15
C VAL A 30 -12.11 24.09 -20.29
N GLY A 31 -11.38 24.86 -19.49
CA GLY A 31 -11.42 26.31 -19.54
C GLY A 31 -10.97 26.79 -20.92
N PRO A 32 -11.27 28.04 -21.30
CA PRO A 32 -10.71 28.59 -22.53
C PRO A 32 -9.19 28.43 -22.49
N GLN A 33 -8.63 27.76 -23.50
CA GLN A 33 -7.18 27.52 -23.59
C GLN A 33 -6.45 28.85 -23.50
N GLN A 34 -5.45 28.95 -22.61
CA GLN A 34 -4.63 30.14 -22.54
C GLN A 34 -3.90 30.31 -23.86
N VAL A 35 -3.92 31.54 -24.39
CA VAL A 35 -3.22 31.86 -25.63
C VAL A 35 -1.72 31.60 -25.39
N PRO A 36 -1.01 30.88 -26.27
CA PRO A 36 0.42 30.63 -26.13
C PRO A 36 1.21 31.94 -26.23
N ASN A 37 1.35 32.64 -25.11
CA ASN A 37 2.07 33.89 -24.99
C ASN A 37 3.53 33.67 -24.58
N GLU A 38 3.88 32.45 -24.23
CA GLU A 38 5.17 32.05 -23.67
C GLU A 38 5.64 30.78 -24.41
N PRO A 39 6.96 30.61 -24.64
CA PRO A 39 7.48 29.38 -25.21
C PRO A 39 7.18 28.21 -24.27
N LEU A 40 6.77 27.07 -24.85
CA LEU A 40 6.52 25.86 -24.08
C LEU A 40 7.83 25.44 -23.37
N LEU A 41 7.73 25.05 -22.10
CA LEU A 41 8.87 24.43 -21.41
C LEU A 41 9.24 23.14 -22.15
N GLU A 42 10.54 22.90 -22.32
CA GLU A 42 11.06 21.70 -23.02
C GLU A 42 10.65 20.38 -22.33
N ASP A 43 10.36 20.42 -21.03
CA ASP A 43 9.93 19.27 -20.21
C ASP A 43 8.43 19.32 -19.85
N ALA A 44 7.62 20.12 -20.56
CA ALA A 44 6.19 20.27 -20.28
C ALA A 44 5.41 18.95 -20.42
N GLU A 45 5.94 17.98 -21.16
CA GLU A 45 5.39 16.62 -21.28
C GLU A 45 5.71 15.72 -20.07
N THR A 46 6.74 16.06 -19.29
CA THR A 46 7.15 15.31 -18.10
C THR A 46 6.30 15.69 -16.89
N VAL A 47 5.74 16.90 -16.90
CA VAL A 47 4.80 17.40 -15.89
C VAL A 47 3.38 17.16 -16.38
N TRP A 48 2.63 16.32 -15.67
CA TRP A 48 1.24 16.08 -16.01
C TRP A 48 0.37 17.24 -15.51
N ASP A 49 0.07 18.19 -16.39
CA ASP A 49 -0.81 19.34 -16.12
C ASP A 49 -2.10 19.23 -16.96
N ASP A 50 -3.25 19.38 -16.32
CA ASP A 50 -4.56 19.36 -16.99
C ASP A 50 -4.94 20.74 -17.58
N GLY A 51 -4.08 21.74 -17.39
CA GLY A 51 -4.25 23.12 -17.86
C GLY A 51 -5.15 23.96 -16.96
N SER A 52 -5.51 23.47 -15.78
CA SER A 52 -6.28 24.24 -14.81
C SER A 52 -5.40 25.22 -14.03
N ARG A 53 -5.98 26.37 -13.64
CA ARG A 53 -5.26 27.39 -12.85
C ARG A 53 -5.14 27.01 -11.36
N HIS A 54 -5.77 25.92 -10.94
CA HIS A 54 -5.90 25.57 -9.54
C HIS A 54 -4.98 24.38 -9.22
N PRO A 55 -4.24 24.42 -8.09
CA PRO A 55 -3.39 23.30 -7.72
C PRO A 55 -4.23 22.07 -7.43
N GLU A 56 -3.90 20.97 -8.07
CA GLU A 56 -4.55 19.68 -7.96
C GLU A 56 -3.87 18.86 -6.88
N PHE A 57 -4.52 18.69 -5.73
CA PHE A 57 -3.89 18.01 -4.60
C PHE A 57 -3.33 16.61 -4.96
N CYS A 58 -4.03 15.84 -5.78
CA CYS A 58 -3.59 14.48 -6.13
C CYS A 58 -2.45 14.42 -7.16
N LEU A 59 -2.23 15.48 -7.94
CA LEU A 59 -1.21 15.53 -8.99
C LEU A 59 -0.04 16.45 -8.62
N ASP A 60 -0.28 17.50 -7.84
CA ASP A 60 0.75 18.47 -7.45
C ASP A 60 1.37 18.18 -6.07
N THR A 61 0.69 17.38 -5.24
CA THR A 61 1.27 16.93 -3.97
C THR A 61 1.75 15.50 -4.08
N HIS A 62 3.08 15.35 -4.17
CA HIS A 62 3.73 14.06 -4.23
C HIS A 62 4.35 13.71 -2.87
N ASP A 63 3.59 12.98 -2.05
CA ASP A 63 4.12 12.34 -0.85
C ASP A 63 4.84 11.04 -1.26
N TYR A 64 6.01 11.15 -1.89
CA TYR A 64 6.79 9.98 -2.27
C TYR A 64 7.29 9.24 -1.03
N ILE A 65 6.98 7.95 -0.98
CA ILE A 65 7.53 7.04 0.04
C ILE A 65 8.99 6.74 -0.31
N GLY A 66 9.88 6.84 0.68
CA GLY A 66 11.29 6.55 0.48
C GLY A 66 11.54 5.09 0.09
N LYS A 67 12.58 4.80 -0.70
CA LYS A 67 12.90 3.43 -1.15
C LYS A 67 12.96 2.39 -0.02
N TRP A 68 13.50 2.79 1.13
CA TRP A 68 13.64 1.91 2.30
C TRP A 68 12.33 1.74 3.05
N GLU A 69 11.50 2.78 3.06
CA GLU A 69 10.18 2.71 3.66
C GLU A 69 9.25 1.83 2.82
N ALA A 70 9.28 1.99 1.49
CA ALA A 70 8.56 1.12 0.57
C ALA A 70 9.00 -0.35 0.71
N LEU A 71 10.32 -0.59 0.84
CA LEU A 71 10.85 -1.92 1.12
C LEU A 71 10.35 -2.46 2.45
N ALA A 72 10.37 -1.65 3.51
CA ALA A 72 9.87 -2.05 4.82
C ALA A 72 8.38 -2.44 4.78
N TRP A 73 7.54 -1.69 4.05
CA TRP A 73 6.14 -2.04 3.83
C TRP A 73 5.97 -3.36 3.08
N LEU A 74 6.77 -3.59 2.04
CA LEU A 74 6.74 -4.84 1.28
C LEU A 74 7.16 -6.04 2.14
N CYS A 75 8.31 -5.93 2.82
CA CYS A 75 8.82 -6.98 3.69
C CYS A 75 7.89 -7.23 4.89
N GLY A 76 7.36 -6.16 5.48
CA GLY A 76 6.38 -6.23 6.56
C GLY A 76 5.12 -6.97 6.12
N GLY A 77 4.51 -6.56 5.00
CA GLY A 77 3.33 -7.22 4.43
C GLY A 77 3.56 -8.70 4.14
N LEU A 78 4.64 -9.04 3.43
CA LEU A 78 4.95 -10.43 3.08
C LEU A 78 5.25 -11.29 4.32
N SER A 79 5.94 -10.74 5.32
CA SER A 79 6.27 -11.46 6.54
C SER A 79 5.03 -11.87 7.35
N ILE A 80 3.96 -11.07 7.34
CA ILE A 80 2.70 -11.40 8.02
C ILE A 80 2.06 -12.64 7.38
N TYR A 81 1.99 -12.71 6.05
CA TYR A 81 1.45 -13.88 5.36
C TYR A 81 2.31 -15.12 5.61
N GLY A 82 3.64 -14.99 5.57
CA GLY A 82 4.56 -16.07 5.89
C GLY A 82 4.38 -16.59 7.32
N LEU A 83 4.25 -15.68 8.29
CA LEU A 83 4.02 -16.01 9.70
C LEU A 83 2.68 -16.71 9.89
N VAL A 84 1.60 -16.22 9.30
CA VAL A 84 0.27 -16.86 9.38
C VAL A 84 0.32 -18.27 8.78
N GLY A 85 0.94 -18.44 7.60
CA GLY A 85 1.11 -19.75 6.97
C GLY A 85 1.94 -20.71 7.83
N PHE A 86 3.01 -20.21 8.45
CA PHE A 86 3.85 -21.02 9.35
C PHE A 86 3.10 -21.44 10.63
N LEU A 87 2.38 -20.52 11.27
CA LEU A 87 1.56 -20.84 12.44
C LEU A 87 0.45 -21.83 12.09
N ALA A 88 -0.17 -21.68 10.92
CA ALA A 88 -1.14 -22.64 10.41
C ALA A 88 -0.49 -24.02 10.26
N TYR A 89 0.67 -24.12 9.63
CA TYR A 89 1.41 -25.39 9.46
C TYR A 89 1.72 -26.08 10.80
N LEU A 90 2.14 -25.33 11.82
CA LEU A 90 2.40 -25.89 13.16
C LEU A 90 1.13 -26.42 13.84
N ASN A 91 -0.03 -25.81 13.57
CA ASN A 91 -1.30 -26.20 14.16
C ASN A 91 -2.16 -27.10 13.25
N ASP A 92 -1.68 -27.42 12.05
CA ASP A 92 -2.52 -28.00 11.02
C ASP A 92 -2.96 -29.44 11.34
N LYS A 93 -4.23 -29.74 11.08
CA LYS A 93 -4.85 -31.05 11.32
C LYS A 93 -4.26 -32.20 10.46
N PRO A 94 -3.93 -32.01 9.16
CA PRO A 94 -3.29 -32.99 8.30
C PRO A 94 -1.93 -33.47 8.84
N ASN A 95 -1.19 -32.61 9.56
CA ASN A 95 0.10 -32.98 10.14
C ASN A 95 -0.03 -33.93 11.34
N LYS A 96 -1.26 -34.11 11.86
CA LYS A 96 -1.61 -34.97 13.00
C LYS A 96 -2.60 -36.07 12.61
N MET A 97 -2.49 -36.60 11.37
CA MET A 97 -3.36 -37.70 10.96
C MET A 97 -3.13 -38.93 11.86
N PRO A 98 -4.17 -39.44 12.55
CA PRO A 98 -4.03 -40.59 13.44
C PRO A 98 -4.01 -41.93 12.68
N TYR A 99 -4.06 -41.89 11.35
CA TYR A 99 -4.03 -43.06 10.48
C TYR A 99 -2.73 -43.10 9.68
N ALA A 100 -2.20 -44.31 9.50
CA ALA A 100 -1.06 -44.54 8.62
C ALA A 100 -1.45 -44.25 7.16
N PRO A 101 -0.49 -43.81 6.32
CA PRO A 101 -0.71 -43.73 4.89
C PRO A 101 -1.13 -45.09 4.34
N LYS A 102 -1.96 -45.07 3.30
CA LYS A 102 -2.44 -46.30 2.66
C LYS A 102 -1.28 -46.99 1.97
N GLU A 103 -0.96 -48.20 2.42
CA GLU A 103 -0.02 -49.09 1.76
C GLU A 103 -0.75 -49.90 0.68
N PHE A 104 -0.11 -50.07 -0.47
CA PHE A 104 -0.64 -50.89 -1.55
C PHE A 104 0.20 -52.17 -1.70
N PRO A 105 -0.44 -53.31 -2.04
CA PRO A 105 0.28 -54.55 -2.30
C PRO A 105 1.20 -54.42 -3.53
N TYR A 106 2.13 -55.36 -3.69
CA TYR A 106 3.10 -55.41 -4.79
C TYR A 106 4.05 -54.19 -4.82
N ASP A 107 4.71 -53.93 -3.69
CA ASP A 107 5.70 -52.85 -3.56
C ASP A 107 5.12 -51.49 -3.99
N ASN A 108 4.00 -51.08 -3.38
CA ASN A 108 3.25 -49.87 -3.73
C ASN A 108 2.89 -49.76 -5.23
N LEU A 109 2.55 -50.88 -5.86
CA LEU A 109 2.19 -50.93 -7.28
C LEU A 109 3.30 -50.41 -8.20
N ARG A 110 4.58 -50.55 -7.81
CA ARG A 110 5.74 -50.02 -8.54
C ARG A 110 5.71 -50.37 -10.03
N VAL A 111 5.38 -51.62 -10.36
CA VAL A 111 5.29 -52.10 -11.75
C VAL A 111 4.11 -51.47 -12.49
N GLU A 112 2.96 -51.33 -11.82
CA GLU A 112 1.76 -50.71 -12.42
C GLU A 112 1.91 -49.19 -12.61
N LEU A 113 2.78 -48.55 -11.82
CA LEU A 113 3.19 -47.15 -11.99
C LEU A 113 4.29 -46.97 -13.05
N GLY A 114 4.73 -48.04 -13.72
CA GLY A 114 5.74 -48.00 -14.77
C GLY A 114 7.19 -48.12 -14.29
N GLY A 115 7.42 -48.61 -13.07
CA GLY A 115 8.72 -49.04 -12.60
C GLY A 115 9.18 -50.32 -13.30
N GLU A 116 10.50 -50.52 -13.38
CA GLU A 116 11.08 -51.70 -14.01
C GLU A 116 10.64 -53.01 -13.31
N PRO A 117 10.45 -54.12 -14.02
CA PRO A 117 10.07 -55.40 -13.39
C PRO A 117 11.10 -55.87 -12.37
#